data_AF-A0A947YXX4-F1
#
_entry.id   AF-A0A947YXX4-F1
#
_cell.length_a   1.000
_cell.length_b   1.000
_cell.length_c   1.000
_cell.angle_alpha   90.00
_cell.angle_beta   90.00
_cell.angle_gamma   90.00
#
_symmetry.space_group_name_H-M   'P 1'
#
loop_
_entity.id
_entity.type
_entity.pdbx_description
1 polymer ?
#
loop_
_entity_poly.entity_id
_entity_poly.type
_entity_poly.pdbx_seq_one_letter_code
_entity_poly.pdbx_strand_id
1 'polypeptide(L)'
;MSISRQIEIKSSKENIFLCLVKPQELNVWWMCDAIVDAKVGGLWVLGWGKDSSVGHQTVMAGVISEYHPYDRLKIYIDPVYIEFELASIPGGTMVSLTQDNYPDPESEENAFETWYSSLQAMKSHCETRHAAASSNKPTVNVMMSDISYPGRDNREPSGMYNLKSGEIAHPVDNVPVSEKSDNPGDFKVLDDGGFPITNPWGVVKSWKKEQGFGYVDHPEIGEVMFDYDGCDFEPVEGDKVLLLVIKKTWNGKPKCKRISCPAKGSSTKA
;
A
#
# COMPACT_ATOMS: atom_id res chain seq x y z
N MET A 1 21.25 -8.23 -16.82
CA MET A 1 20.56 -9.47 -17.25
C MET A 1 19.12 -9.30 -16.80
N SER A 2 18.16 -9.98 -17.45
CA SER A 2 16.76 -9.91 -17.06
C SER A 2 16.23 -11.30 -16.77
N ILE A 3 15.56 -11.47 -15.65
CA ILE A 3 14.86 -12.70 -15.28
C ILE A 3 13.35 -12.43 -15.28
N SER A 4 12.56 -13.38 -15.79
CA SER A 4 11.11 -13.24 -15.89
C SER A 4 10.40 -14.55 -15.60
N ARG A 5 9.25 -14.48 -14.94
CA ARG A 5 8.32 -15.60 -14.71
C ARG A 5 6.87 -15.15 -14.83
N GLN A 6 5.99 -16.09 -15.10
CA GLN A 6 4.57 -15.85 -15.26
C GLN A 6 3.76 -16.66 -14.26
N ILE A 7 2.64 -16.09 -13.82
CA ILE A 7 1.66 -16.77 -12.97
C ILE A 7 0.25 -16.42 -13.39
N GLU A 8 -0.61 -17.44 -13.47
CA GLU A 8 -2.04 -17.25 -13.68
C GLU A 8 -2.71 -16.91 -12.35
N ILE A 9 -3.59 -15.90 -12.33
CA ILE A 9 -4.38 -15.51 -11.16
C ILE A 9 -5.86 -15.46 -11.58
N LYS A 10 -6.73 -16.18 -10.87
CA LYS A 10 -8.19 -16.19 -11.09
C LYS A 10 -8.84 -14.92 -10.54
N SER A 11 -8.50 -13.79 -11.15
CA SER A 11 -9.05 -12.47 -10.87
C SER A 11 -8.91 -11.59 -12.12
N SER A 12 -9.67 -10.49 -12.16
CA SER A 12 -9.58 -9.54 -13.26
C SER A 12 -8.31 -8.70 -13.19
N LYS A 13 -7.88 -8.14 -14.32
CA LYS A 13 -6.70 -7.28 -14.40
C LYS A 13 -6.84 -6.09 -13.46
N GLU A 14 -8.04 -5.52 -13.36
CA GLU A 14 -8.35 -4.38 -12.52
C GLU A 14 -8.07 -4.70 -11.06
N ASN A 15 -8.58 -5.82 -10.55
CA ASN A 15 -8.36 -6.22 -9.17
C ASN A 15 -6.88 -6.47 -8.86
N ILE A 16 -6.17 -7.14 -9.77
CA ILE A 16 -4.74 -7.41 -9.61
C ILE A 16 -3.94 -6.11 -9.62
N PHE A 17 -4.21 -5.22 -10.57
CA PHE A 17 -3.54 -3.93 -10.67
C PHE A 17 -3.77 -3.09 -9.42
N LEU A 18 -5.00 -3.07 -8.90
CA LEU A 18 -5.31 -2.42 -7.64
C LEU A 18 -4.51 -2.99 -6.45
N CYS A 19 -4.23 -4.30 -6.42
CA CYS A 19 -3.38 -4.91 -5.39
C CYS A 19 -1.92 -4.44 -5.44
N LEU A 20 -1.44 -3.97 -6.61
CA LEU A 20 -0.07 -3.47 -6.78
C LEU A 20 0.08 -1.99 -6.38
N VAL A 21 -1.00 -1.20 -6.44
CA VAL A 21 -0.91 0.27 -6.33
C VAL A 21 -1.77 0.88 -5.24
N LYS A 22 -2.78 0.19 -4.69
CA LYS A 22 -3.58 0.73 -3.58
C LYS A 22 -2.92 0.39 -2.25
N PRO A 23 -2.60 1.39 -1.41
CA PRO A 23 -2.01 1.14 -0.10
C PRO A 23 -2.81 0.16 0.77
N GLN A 24 -4.14 0.24 0.73
CA GLN A 24 -5.01 -0.62 1.51
C GLN A 24 -4.91 -2.08 1.08
N GLU A 25 -4.76 -2.36 -0.21
CA GLU A 25 -4.63 -3.74 -0.69
C GLU A 25 -3.22 -4.29 -0.37
N LEU A 26 -2.17 -3.49 -0.60
CA LEU A 26 -0.79 -3.84 -0.23
C LEU A 26 -0.66 -4.19 1.25
N ASN A 27 -1.33 -3.44 2.13
CA ASN A 27 -1.38 -3.74 3.55
C ASN A 27 -2.01 -5.10 3.86
N VAL A 28 -3.10 -5.45 3.16
CA VAL A 28 -3.81 -6.70 3.42
C VAL A 28 -3.01 -7.92 2.96
N TRP A 29 -2.49 -7.92 1.73
CA TRP A 29 -1.85 -9.12 1.18
C TRP A 29 -0.34 -9.20 1.46
N TRP A 30 0.34 -8.06 1.61
CA TRP A 30 1.78 -8.00 1.82
C TRP A 30 2.20 -7.53 3.22
N MET A 31 1.22 -7.22 4.08
CA MET A 31 1.44 -6.83 5.47
C MET A 31 2.40 -5.64 5.63
N CYS A 32 2.32 -4.69 4.70
CA CYS A 32 3.14 -3.48 4.69
C CYS A 32 2.32 -2.21 4.86
N ASP A 33 2.96 -1.17 5.38
CA ASP A 33 2.47 0.19 5.20
C ASP A 33 2.99 0.71 3.86
N ALA A 34 2.14 1.40 3.11
CA ALA A 34 2.44 1.78 1.74
C ALA A 34 2.10 3.24 1.45
N ILE A 35 2.97 3.90 0.69
CA ILE A 35 2.74 5.20 0.07
C ILE A 35 2.91 4.99 -1.43
N VAL A 36 1.83 5.19 -2.19
CA VAL A 36 1.83 5.03 -3.64
C VAL A 36 1.20 6.25 -4.30
N ASP A 37 1.95 6.90 -5.18
CA ASP A 37 1.48 7.94 -6.10
C ASP A 37 1.43 7.33 -7.50
N ALA A 38 0.25 6.85 -7.88
CA ALA A 38 0.04 5.97 -9.04
C ALA A 38 0.10 6.74 -10.37
N LYS A 39 1.27 7.27 -10.72
CA LYS A 39 1.58 7.95 -11.99
C LYS A 39 3.05 7.77 -12.34
N VAL A 40 3.43 7.99 -13.59
CA VAL A 40 4.84 8.03 -14.00
C VAL A 40 5.58 9.13 -13.22
N GLY A 41 6.72 8.79 -12.62
CA GLY A 41 7.49 9.64 -11.72
C GLY A 41 6.95 9.67 -10.28
N GLY A 42 5.83 9.02 -10.01
CA GLY A 42 5.25 8.90 -8.68
C GLY A 42 5.97 7.88 -7.82
N LEU A 43 5.82 8.02 -6.51
CA LEU A 43 6.45 7.18 -5.50
C LEU A 43 5.76 5.83 -5.36
N TRP A 44 6.55 4.79 -5.08
CA TRP A 44 6.07 3.49 -4.62
C TRP A 44 6.95 3.05 -3.45
N VAL A 45 6.45 3.22 -2.23
CA VAL A 45 7.23 3.02 -0.99
C VAL A 45 6.48 2.09 -0.08
N LEU A 46 7.15 1.05 0.41
CA LEU A 46 6.62 0.03 1.32
C LEU A 46 7.47 -0.04 2.59
N GLY A 47 6.84 -0.30 3.73
CA GLY A 47 7.51 -0.49 5.01
C GLY A 47 7.00 -1.70 5.80
N TRP A 48 7.92 -2.43 6.44
CA TRP A 48 7.61 -3.59 7.29
C TRP A 48 8.22 -3.45 8.70
N GLY A 49 7.46 -3.88 9.72
CA GLY A 49 7.89 -3.92 11.12
C GLY A 49 6.72 -3.74 12.10
N LYS A 50 6.54 -4.70 13.02
CA LYS A 50 5.47 -4.70 14.05
C LYS A 50 5.80 -3.78 15.23
N ASP A 51 4.79 -3.07 15.73
CA ASP A 51 4.59 -2.72 17.14
C ASP A 51 5.82 -2.32 17.97
N SER A 52 6.57 -1.30 17.57
CA SER A 52 7.38 -0.61 18.57
C SER A 52 7.33 0.88 18.35
N SER A 53 7.39 1.60 19.46
CA SER A 53 7.48 3.05 19.64
C SER A 53 8.61 3.74 18.83
N VAL A 54 9.30 2.99 17.96
CA VAL A 54 10.45 3.36 17.14
C VAL A 54 10.37 2.71 15.74
N GLY A 55 9.53 3.24 14.83
CA GLY A 55 9.64 3.09 13.36
C GLY A 55 9.54 1.67 12.76
N HIS A 56 9.14 1.54 11.49
CA HIS A 56 9.22 0.24 10.80
C HIS A 56 10.68 -0.08 10.43
N GLN A 57 11.12 -1.34 10.53
CA GLN A 57 12.52 -1.74 10.47
C GLN A 57 13.06 -1.90 9.04
N THR A 58 12.20 -2.09 8.05
CA THR A 58 12.60 -2.24 6.63
C THR A 58 11.76 -1.32 5.77
N VAL A 59 12.38 -0.62 4.81
CA VAL A 59 11.70 0.16 3.77
C VAL A 59 12.22 -0.24 2.41
N MET A 60 11.32 -0.34 1.46
CA MET A 60 11.61 -0.44 0.05
C MET A 60 10.99 0.77 -0.62
N ALA A 61 11.80 1.52 -1.38
CA ALA A 61 11.35 2.72 -2.05
C ALA A 61 11.76 2.68 -3.52
N GLY A 62 10.81 2.99 -4.39
CA GLY A 62 11.03 3.13 -5.82
C GLY A 62 10.20 4.24 -6.43
N VAL A 63 10.45 4.47 -7.71
CA VAL A 63 9.72 5.42 -8.56
C VAL A 63 9.04 4.64 -9.67
N ILE A 64 7.76 4.91 -9.91
CA ILE A 64 7.03 4.32 -11.02
C ILE A 64 7.57 4.89 -12.33
N SER A 65 8.24 4.07 -13.12
CA SER A 65 8.85 4.47 -14.40
C SER A 65 7.90 4.28 -15.59
N GLU A 66 6.99 3.31 -15.52
CA GLU A 66 5.89 3.12 -16.49
C GLU A 66 4.58 2.84 -15.76
N TYR A 67 3.49 3.46 -16.21
CA TYR A 67 2.17 3.32 -15.60
C TYR A 67 1.09 3.25 -16.69
N HIS A 68 0.61 2.04 -16.95
CA HIS A 68 -0.52 1.77 -17.85
C HIS A 68 -1.60 1.06 -17.04
N PRO A 69 -2.63 1.78 -16.57
CA PRO A 69 -3.69 1.21 -15.75
C PRO A 69 -4.19 -0.12 -16.30
N TYR A 70 -4.16 -1.15 -15.45
CA TYR A 70 -4.64 -2.50 -15.72
C TYR A 70 -3.84 -3.32 -16.74
N ASP A 71 -2.75 -2.77 -17.30
CA ASP A 71 -1.94 -3.46 -18.31
C ASP A 71 -0.50 -3.62 -17.86
N ARG A 72 0.13 -2.57 -17.35
CA ARG A 72 1.56 -2.59 -17.00
C ARG A 72 1.90 -1.62 -15.87
N LEU A 73 2.73 -2.08 -14.95
CA LEU A 73 3.36 -1.27 -13.91
C LEU A 73 4.86 -1.57 -13.90
N LYS A 74 5.70 -0.54 -14.05
CA LYS A 74 7.15 -0.69 -13.93
C LYS A 74 7.68 0.25 -12.85
N ILE A 75 8.49 -0.29 -11.95
CA ILE A 75 9.02 0.42 -10.79
C ILE A 75 10.54 0.36 -10.87
N TYR A 76 11.19 1.51 -10.76
CA TYR A 76 12.62 1.63 -10.56
C TYR A 76 12.94 1.67 -9.07
N ILE A 77 13.68 0.68 -8.59
CA ILE A 77 14.17 0.56 -7.21
C ILE A 77 15.68 0.48 -7.31
N ASP A 78 16.38 1.60 -7.14
CA ASP A 78 17.80 1.72 -7.48
C ASP A 78 18.65 0.51 -7.05
N PRO A 79 19.39 -0.15 -7.97
CA PRO A 79 19.51 0.08 -9.42
C PRO A 79 18.58 -0.79 -10.31
N VAL A 80 17.63 -1.50 -9.71
CA VAL A 80 16.82 -2.56 -10.32
C VAL A 80 15.50 -2.02 -10.92
N TYR A 81 15.04 -2.62 -12.02
CA TYR A 81 13.67 -2.45 -12.49
C TYR A 81 12.83 -3.68 -12.19
N ILE A 82 11.64 -3.47 -11.61
CA ILE A 82 10.62 -4.51 -11.40
C ILE A 82 9.42 -4.16 -12.28
N GLU A 83 9.04 -5.08 -13.15
CA GLU A 83 7.97 -4.90 -14.12
C GLU A 83 6.89 -5.97 -13.94
N PHE A 84 5.64 -5.50 -13.86
CA PHE A 84 4.43 -6.32 -13.86
C PHE A 84 3.65 -6.05 -15.14
N GLU A 85 3.41 -7.08 -15.95
CA GLU A 85 2.52 -7.02 -17.12
C GLU A 85 1.32 -7.92 -16.92
N LEU A 86 0.13 -7.43 -17.28
CA LEU A 86 -1.15 -8.07 -17.05
C LEU A 86 -1.84 -8.37 -18.38
N ALA A 87 -2.03 -9.65 -18.69
CA ALA A 87 -2.76 -10.09 -19.87
C ALA A 87 -4.01 -10.86 -19.46
N SER A 88 -5.18 -10.49 -20.00
CA SER A 88 -6.41 -11.24 -19.75
C SER A 88 -6.33 -12.63 -20.38
N ILE A 89 -6.75 -13.65 -19.63
CA ILE A 89 -6.85 -15.04 -20.09
C ILE A 89 -8.24 -15.58 -19.74
N PRO A 90 -8.71 -16.67 -20.39
CA PRO A 90 -9.96 -17.30 -20.00
C PRO A 90 -9.98 -17.65 -18.50
N GLY A 91 -10.88 -17.05 -17.74
CA GLY A 91 -11.04 -17.31 -16.30
C GLY A 91 -10.10 -16.54 -15.37
N GLY A 92 -9.30 -15.59 -15.87
CA GLY A 92 -8.43 -14.78 -15.02
C GLY A 92 -7.48 -13.86 -15.77
N THR A 93 -6.30 -13.68 -15.18
CA THR A 93 -5.22 -12.82 -15.70
C THR A 93 -3.89 -13.56 -15.60
N MET A 94 -3.09 -13.53 -16.66
CA MET A 94 -1.68 -13.90 -16.61
C MET A 94 -0.88 -12.68 -16.16
N VAL A 95 -0.09 -12.84 -15.11
CA VAL A 95 0.84 -11.82 -14.61
C VAL A 95 2.26 -12.23 -14.98
N SER A 96 2.94 -11.42 -15.79
CA SER A 96 4.39 -11.54 -16.03
C SER A 96 5.13 -10.63 -15.05
N LEU A 97 6.03 -11.21 -14.25
CA LEU A 97 6.94 -10.48 -13.38
C LEU A 97 8.34 -10.56 -13.97
N THR A 98 8.95 -9.40 -14.20
CA THR A 98 10.32 -9.29 -14.71
C THR A 98 11.16 -8.44 -13.78
N GLN A 99 12.38 -8.90 -13.49
CA GLN A 99 13.43 -8.13 -12.82
C GLN A 99 14.55 -7.87 -13.83
N ASP A 100 15.00 -6.63 -13.93
CA ASP A 100 16.08 -6.22 -14.80
C ASP A 100 17.09 -5.33 -14.06
N ASN A 101 18.32 -5.31 -14.58
CA ASN A 101 19.44 -4.50 -14.07
C ASN A 101 19.84 -4.82 -12.62
N TYR A 102 19.70 -6.09 -12.19
CA TYR A 102 20.20 -6.51 -10.89
C TYR A 102 21.75 -6.51 -10.88
N PRO A 103 22.41 -5.90 -9.88
CA PRO A 103 23.85 -5.61 -9.95
C PRO A 103 24.74 -6.83 -9.72
N ASP A 104 24.24 -7.85 -8.99
CA ASP A 104 24.98 -9.05 -8.63
C ASP A 104 24.35 -10.30 -9.26
N PRO A 105 24.92 -10.84 -10.35
CA PRO A 105 24.40 -12.03 -11.02
C PRO A 105 24.34 -13.28 -10.13
N GLU A 106 25.17 -13.37 -9.07
CA GLU A 106 25.19 -14.57 -8.20
C GLU A 106 23.98 -14.61 -7.26
N SER A 107 23.43 -13.45 -6.88
CA SER A 107 22.24 -13.36 -6.02
C SER A 107 20.96 -12.95 -6.75
N GLU A 108 21.02 -12.67 -8.05
CA GLU A 108 19.88 -12.23 -8.89
C GLU A 108 18.67 -13.16 -8.77
N GLU A 109 18.88 -14.48 -8.89
CA GLU A 109 17.81 -15.49 -8.78
C GLU A 109 17.16 -15.47 -7.40
N ASN A 110 17.95 -15.42 -6.33
CA ASN A 110 17.44 -15.43 -4.95
C ASN A 110 16.62 -14.15 -4.65
N ALA A 111 17.09 -13.00 -5.14
CA ALA A 111 16.34 -11.74 -5.04
C ALA A 111 15.02 -11.83 -5.82
N PHE A 112 15.06 -12.38 -7.03
CA PHE A 112 13.86 -12.58 -7.85
C PHE A 112 12.86 -13.53 -7.21
N GLU A 113 13.31 -14.62 -6.58
CA GLU A 113 12.43 -15.56 -5.87
C GLU A 113 11.66 -14.90 -4.72
N THR A 114 12.23 -13.87 -4.09
CA THR A 114 11.53 -13.10 -3.05
C THR A 114 10.35 -12.32 -3.64
N TRP A 115 10.53 -11.73 -4.82
CA TRP A 115 9.45 -11.07 -5.57
C TRP A 115 8.40 -12.07 -6.03
N TYR A 116 8.83 -13.19 -6.60
CA TYR A 116 7.91 -14.21 -7.11
C TYR A 116 7.10 -14.89 -5.98
N SER A 117 7.71 -15.13 -4.83
CA SER A 117 7.02 -15.62 -3.62
C SER A 117 5.97 -14.61 -3.13
N SER A 118 6.30 -13.32 -3.11
CA SER A 118 5.34 -12.25 -2.77
C SER A 118 4.16 -12.23 -3.77
N LEU A 119 4.43 -12.44 -5.06
CA LEU A 119 3.40 -12.55 -6.08
C LEU A 119 2.45 -13.74 -5.85
N GLN A 120 2.94 -14.86 -5.30
CA GLN A 120 2.09 -15.99 -4.90
C GLN A 120 1.17 -15.66 -3.71
N ALA A 121 1.64 -14.83 -2.77
CA ALA A 121 0.79 -14.32 -1.69
C ALA A 121 -0.33 -13.43 -2.24
N MET A 122 -0.01 -12.53 -3.17
CA MET A 122 -1.02 -11.68 -3.86
C MET A 122 -2.04 -12.52 -4.64
N LYS A 123 -1.59 -13.58 -5.33
CA LYS A 123 -2.48 -14.55 -5.99
C LYS A 123 -3.49 -15.12 -5.00
N SER A 124 -3.01 -15.62 -3.86
CA SER A 124 -3.86 -16.23 -2.83
C SER A 124 -4.93 -15.25 -2.31
N HIS A 125 -4.55 -13.98 -2.08
CA HIS A 125 -5.47 -12.89 -1.71
C HIS A 125 -6.54 -12.65 -2.78
N CYS A 126 -6.12 -12.46 -4.04
CA CYS A 126 -7.02 -12.19 -5.15
C CYS A 126 -8.04 -13.31 -5.37
N GLU A 127 -7.59 -14.57 -5.32
CA GLU A 127 -8.44 -15.73 -5.58
C GLU A 127 -9.41 -16.01 -4.43
N THR A 128 -9.00 -15.78 -3.18
CA THR A 128 -9.89 -15.89 -2.02
C THR A 128 -11.03 -14.87 -2.10
N ARG A 129 -10.72 -13.63 -2.50
CA ARG A 129 -11.72 -12.58 -2.69
C ARG A 129 -12.66 -12.87 -3.86
N HIS A 130 -12.14 -13.43 -4.95
CA HIS A 130 -12.95 -13.84 -6.09
C HIS A 130 -13.91 -14.99 -5.74
N ALA A 131 -13.44 -15.97 -4.95
CA ALA A 131 -14.28 -17.05 -4.45
C ALA A 131 -15.42 -16.55 -3.55
N ALA A 132 -15.15 -15.58 -2.67
CA ALA A 132 -16.17 -14.96 -1.83
C ALA A 132 -17.21 -14.15 -2.64
N ALA A 133 -16.77 -13.45 -3.69
CA ALA A 133 -17.68 -12.70 -4.56
C ALA A 133 -18.56 -13.60 -5.44
N SER A 134 -18.02 -14.76 -5.86
CA SER A 134 -18.76 -15.75 -6.66
C SER A 134 -19.66 -16.67 -5.84
N SER A 135 -19.39 -16.82 -4.53
CA SER A 135 -20.24 -17.61 -3.60
C SER A 135 -21.39 -16.81 -2.98
N ASN A 136 -21.31 -15.47 -2.99
CA ASN A 136 -22.40 -14.57 -2.60
C ASN A 136 -23.54 -14.58 -3.65
N LYS A 137 -24.30 -15.67 -3.69
CA LYS A 137 -25.73 -15.54 -3.97
C LYS A 137 -26.32 -14.72 -2.82
N PRO A 138 -27.11 -13.66 -3.07
CA PRO A 138 -27.69 -12.86 -2.00
C PRO A 138 -28.67 -13.75 -1.21
N THR A 139 -28.23 -14.24 -0.06
CA THR A 139 -29.10 -14.87 0.93
C THR A 139 -29.56 -13.78 1.89
N VAL A 140 -30.80 -13.33 1.70
CA VAL A 140 -31.49 -12.52 2.71
C VAL A 140 -31.75 -13.44 3.90
N ASN A 141 -30.99 -13.28 4.98
CA ASN A 141 -31.38 -13.84 6.27
C ASN A 141 -32.59 -13.06 6.78
N VAL A 142 -33.79 -13.55 6.48
CA VAL A 142 -35.01 -13.07 7.13
C VAL A 142 -34.97 -13.59 8.57
N MET A 143 -34.58 -12.73 9.51
CA MET A 143 -34.88 -12.94 10.92
C MET A 143 -36.41 -12.86 11.06
N MET A 144 -37.09 -14.00 11.10
CA MET A 144 -38.45 -14.03 11.61
C MET A 144 -38.38 -13.76 13.11
N SER A 145 -38.70 -12.53 13.51
CA SER A 145 -39.02 -12.23 14.89
C SER A 145 -40.30 -13.00 15.24
N ASP A 146 -40.23 -13.86 16.24
CA ASP A 146 -41.37 -14.59 16.81
C ASP A 146 -42.51 -13.63 17.15
N ILE A 147 -43.52 -13.58 16.30
CA ILE A 147 -44.83 -13.05 16.65
C ILE A 147 -45.67 -14.26 17.08
N SER A 148 -45.79 -14.44 18.39
CA SER A 148 -46.71 -15.40 18.98
C SER A 148 -48.15 -14.93 18.74
N TYR A 149 -48.88 -15.64 17.88
CA TYR A 149 -50.34 -15.59 17.83
C TYR A 149 -50.91 -16.87 18.44
N PRO A 150 -51.84 -16.78 19.41
CA PRO A 150 -52.47 -17.95 19.98
C PRO A 150 -53.53 -18.49 19.02
N GLY A 151 -53.29 -19.70 18.51
CA GLY A 151 -54.32 -20.60 17.99
C GLY A 151 -54.47 -20.64 16.46
N ARG A 152 -53.86 -21.64 15.82
CA ARG A 152 -54.51 -22.49 14.80
C ARG A 152 -53.63 -23.64 14.31
N ASP A 153 -54.31 -24.74 13.99
CA ASP A 153 -53.82 -26.05 13.56
C ASP A 153 -53.03 -26.09 12.25
N ASN A 154 -52.16 -27.11 12.20
CA ASN A 154 -51.46 -27.76 11.08
C ASN A 154 -52.02 -27.55 9.66
N ARG A 155 -51.13 -27.13 8.73
CA ARG A 155 -50.77 -27.81 7.45
C ARG A 155 -49.88 -26.89 6.59
N GLU A 156 -48.72 -27.41 6.17
CA GLU A 156 -47.87 -26.91 5.06
C GLU A 156 -48.64 -26.89 3.71
N PRO A 157 -48.18 -26.21 2.62
CA PRO A 157 -46.78 -26.01 2.23
C PRO A 157 -46.37 -24.64 1.64
N SER A 158 -45.05 -24.55 1.45
CA SER A 158 -44.25 -23.53 0.77
C SER A 158 -44.91 -22.82 -0.42
N GLY A 159 -44.90 -21.47 -0.35
CA GLY A 159 -45.20 -20.58 -1.47
C GLY A 159 -44.12 -19.51 -1.59
N MET A 160 -43.40 -19.50 -2.71
CA MET A 160 -42.53 -18.39 -3.11
C MET A 160 -43.38 -17.13 -3.35
N TYR A 161 -43.03 -16.03 -2.70
CA TYR A 161 -43.54 -14.70 -3.05
C TYR A 161 -42.38 -13.83 -3.53
N ASN A 162 -42.43 -13.42 -4.80
CA ASN A 162 -41.62 -12.35 -5.35
C ASN A 162 -42.23 -11.01 -4.90
N LEU A 163 -41.49 -10.19 -4.15
CA LEU A 163 -41.87 -8.80 -3.90
C LEU A 163 -41.01 -7.86 -4.75
N LYS A 164 -41.72 -6.96 -5.44
CA LYS A 164 -41.19 -5.89 -6.29
C LYS A 164 -40.61 -4.77 -5.45
N SER A 165 -39.59 -4.14 -6.03
CA SER A 165 -38.91 -2.91 -5.60
C SER A 165 -39.86 -1.79 -5.16
N GLY A 166 -39.54 -1.17 -4.01
CA GLY A 166 -40.16 0.08 -3.56
C GLY A 166 -39.59 0.51 -2.21
N GLU A 167 -38.70 1.49 -2.25
CA GLU A 167 -38.43 2.55 -1.25
C GLU A 167 -38.59 2.21 0.25
N ILE A 168 -37.48 2.10 0.98
CA ILE A 168 -37.42 2.45 2.41
C ILE A 168 -36.09 3.16 2.70
N ALA A 169 -36.18 4.44 3.07
CA ALA A 169 -35.10 5.22 3.63
C ALA A 169 -34.87 4.85 5.10
N HIS A 170 -33.61 4.75 5.54
CA HIS A 170 -33.26 4.54 6.94
C HIS A 170 -32.57 5.78 7.55
N PRO A 171 -32.94 6.20 8.76
CA PRO A 171 -32.34 7.33 9.46
C PRO A 171 -31.34 6.86 10.50
N VAL A 172 -30.05 7.15 10.33
CA VAL A 172 -29.10 7.27 11.46
C VAL A 172 -27.99 8.26 11.08
N ASP A 173 -28.26 9.55 11.31
CA ASP A 173 -27.20 10.54 11.55
C ASP A 173 -26.84 10.48 13.04
N ASN A 174 -25.54 10.25 13.33
CA ASN A 174 -24.76 10.95 14.37
C ASN A 174 -23.51 10.14 14.75
N VAL A 175 -22.47 10.29 13.93
CA VAL A 175 -21.06 10.10 14.33
C VAL A 175 -20.31 11.30 13.74
N PRO A 176 -19.44 11.99 14.50
CA PRO A 176 -18.68 13.11 13.95
C PRO A 176 -17.78 12.60 12.82
N VAL A 177 -18.05 13.07 11.61
CA VAL A 177 -17.25 12.84 10.41
C VAL A 177 -15.92 13.57 10.61
N SER A 178 -14.84 12.83 10.86
CA SER A 178 -13.54 13.35 10.47
C SER A 178 -13.53 13.38 8.94
N GLU A 179 -13.17 14.52 8.37
CA GLU A 179 -13.15 14.75 6.93
C GLU A 179 -12.33 13.66 6.24
N LYS A 180 -13.04 12.69 5.64
CA LYS A 180 -12.46 11.81 4.63
C LYS A 180 -12.20 12.68 3.40
N SER A 181 -10.93 13.03 3.19
CA SER A 181 -10.46 13.45 1.86
C SER A 181 -10.57 12.23 0.94
N ASP A 182 -11.52 12.29 0.01
CA ASP A 182 -11.75 11.30 -1.05
C ASP A 182 -10.86 11.55 -2.29
N ASN A 183 -9.73 12.24 -2.14
CA ASN A 183 -8.77 12.43 -3.22
C ASN A 183 -7.73 11.28 -3.25
N PRO A 184 -7.71 10.43 -4.29
CA PRO A 184 -6.77 9.30 -4.40
C PRO A 184 -5.33 9.71 -4.76
N GLY A 185 -4.86 10.88 -4.32
CA GLY A 185 -3.53 11.41 -4.63
C GLY A 185 -2.92 12.34 -3.57
N ASP A 186 -3.57 12.52 -2.42
CA ASP A 186 -3.01 13.33 -1.34
C ASP A 186 -2.04 12.50 -0.50
N PHE A 187 -0.75 12.80 -0.61
CA PHE A 187 0.28 12.24 0.26
C PHE A 187 -0.09 12.55 1.71
N LYS A 188 -0.21 11.52 2.54
CA LYS A 188 -0.28 11.71 3.99
C LYS A 188 1.01 11.20 4.59
N VAL A 189 1.90 12.13 4.93
CA VAL A 189 2.95 11.83 5.90
C VAL A 189 2.25 11.43 7.19
N LEU A 190 2.71 10.35 7.84
CA LEU A 190 2.22 9.99 9.17
C LEU A 190 2.65 11.10 10.13
N ASP A 191 1.73 12.02 10.36
CA ASP A 191 1.91 13.19 11.19
C ASP A 191 1.23 12.97 12.54
N ASP A 192 2.02 12.48 13.49
CA ASP A 192 1.62 12.43 14.90
C ASP A 192 1.88 13.77 15.60
N GLY A 193 2.41 14.78 14.89
CA GLY A 193 2.79 16.08 15.41
C GLY A 193 1.80 17.21 15.14
N GLY A 194 0.84 17.04 14.24
CA GLY A 194 -0.07 18.10 13.79
C GLY A 194 0.60 19.12 12.85
N PHE A 195 1.54 18.67 12.00
CA PHE A 195 2.06 19.40 10.85
C PHE A 195 1.24 19.07 9.57
N PRO A 196 0.47 20.02 9.03
CA PRO A 196 -0.33 19.80 7.82
C PRO A 196 0.57 19.83 6.58
N ILE A 197 1.34 18.77 6.34
CA ILE A 197 2.19 18.66 5.16
C ILE A 197 1.57 17.79 4.08
N THR A 198 1.66 18.28 2.85
CA THR A 198 1.15 17.62 1.64
C THR A 198 2.26 17.16 0.73
N ASN A 199 3.45 17.75 0.86
CA ASN A 199 4.65 17.34 0.16
C ASN A 199 5.52 16.52 1.12
N PRO A 200 5.93 15.28 0.79
CA PRO A 200 6.86 14.52 1.61
C PRO A 200 8.33 14.83 1.31
N TRP A 201 8.64 15.65 0.30
CA TRP A 201 9.99 15.85 -0.18
C TRP A 201 10.76 16.93 0.57
N GLY A 202 12.00 16.63 0.91
CA GLY A 202 12.98 17.61 1.38
C GLY A 202 14.36 17.42 0.76
N VAL A 203 15.28 18.33 1.08
CA VAL A 203 16.68 18.25 0.67
C VAL A 203 17.57 18.21 1.93
N VAL A 204 18.46 17.23 2.02
CA VAL A 204 19.43 17.17 3.12
C VAL A 204 20.29 18.43 3.08
N LYS A 205 20.16 19.25 4.12
CA LYS A 205 20.89 20.51 4.30
C LYS A 205 22.23 20.29 4.96
N SER A 206 22.29 19.40 5.96
CA SER A 206 23.53 19.04 6.63
C SER A 206 23.43 17.67 7.28
N TRP A 207 24.56 16.96 7.32
CA TRP A 207 24.71 15.68 7.99
C TRP A 207 26.01 15.67 8.79
N LYS A 208 25.95 15.26 10.07
CA LYS A 208 27.13 15.11 10.93
C LYS A 208 27.13 13.74 11.58
N LYS A 209 27.89 12.82 10.99
CA LYS A 209 27.96 11.43 11.41
C LYS A 209 28.34 11.28 12.88
N GLU A 210 29.24 12.12 13.38
CA GLU A 210 29.71 12.12 14.78
C GLU A 210 28.63 12.54 15.76
N GLN A 211 27.63 13.32 15.31
CA GLN A 211 26.53 13.80 16.13
C GLN A 211 25.31 12.87 16.06
N GLY A 212 25.25 11.98 15.07
CA GLY A 212 24.15 11.03 14.88
C GLY A 212 22.84 11.67 14.42
N PHE A 213 22.86 12.93 13.96
CA PHE A 213 21.68 13.62 13.42
C PHE A 213 22.06 14.58 12.28
N GLY A 214 21.06 14.96 11.49
CA GLY A 214 21.16 15.94 10.42
C GLY A 214 19.92 16.80 10.30
N TYR A 215 19.93 17.65 9.28
CA TYR A 215 18.83 18.56 8.97
C TYR A 215 18.44 18.47 7.50
N VAL A 216 17.14 18.50 7.24
CA VAL A 216 16.52 18.58 5.92
C VAL A 216 15.82 19.92 5.80
N ASP A 217 15.99 20.58 4.67
CA ASP A 217 15.16 21.72 4.30
C ASP A 217 13.89 21.23 3.62
N HIS A 218 12.74 21.53 4.21
CA HIS A 218 11.42 21.16 3.70
C HIS A 218 10.64 22.41 3.27
N PRO A 219 10.02 22.41 2.07
CA PRO A 219 9.39 23.62 1.53
C PRO A 219 8.22 24.15 2.36
N GLU A 220 7.49 23.27 3.08
CA GLU A 220 6.28 23.64 3.81
C GLU A 220 6.51 23.92 5.31
N ILE A 221 7.50 23.27 5.93
CA ILE A 221 7.73 23.33 7.39
C ILE A 221 9.13 23.79 7.77
N GLY A 222 9.93 24.17 6.77
CA GLY A 222 11.30 24.62 6.96
C GLY A 222 12.22 23.49 7.39
N GLU A 223 13.11 23.79 8.33
CA GLU A 223 14.16 22.87 8.75
C GLU A 223 13.61 21.73 9.64
N VAL A 224 13.79 20.49 9.18
CA VAL A 224 13.38 19.27 9.86
C VAL A 224 14.61 18.49 10.31
N MET A 225 14.70 18.19 11.60
CA MET A 225 15.79 17.37 12.13
C MET A 225 15.53 15.88 11.87
N PHE A 226 16.55 15.08 11.57
CA PHE A 226 16.43 13.63 11.47
C PHE A 226 17.59 12.94 12.20
N ASP A 227 17.35 11.75 12.76
CA ASP A 227 18.39 10.95 13.41
C ASP A 227 18.98 9.92 12.43
N TYR A 228 20.22 9.48 12.71
CA TYR A 228 20.86 8.36 11.99
C TYR A 228 20.01 7.09 11.98
N ASP A 229 19.36 6.80 13.10
CA ASP A 229 18.55 5.59 13.30
C ASP A 229 17.28 5.62 12.43
N GLY A 230 16.85 6.81 12.03
CA GLY A 230 15.75 7.02 11.09
C GLY A 230 16.16 6.97 9.62
N CYS A 231 17.46 6.86 9.33
CA CYS A 231 18.00 6.78 7.97
C CYS A 231 18.35 5.34 7.62
N ASP A 232 17.82 4.87 6.49
CA ASP A 232 18.21 3.63 5.85
C ASP A 232 19.32 3.82 4.80
N PHE A 233 19.94 5.00 4.69
CA PHE A 233 21.04 5.30 3.76
C PHE A 233 22.11 6.15 4.45
N GLU A 234 23.27 6.33 3.83
CA GLU A 234 24.29 7.32 4.27
C GLU A 234 23.97 8.69 3.63
N PRO A 235 23.44 9.65 4.40
CA PRO A 235 22.99 10.93 3.87
C PRO A 235 24.17 11.85 3.52
N VAL A 236 23.99 12.63 2.46
CA VAL A 236 24.95 13.63 1.96
C VAL A 236 24.19 14.93 1.70
N GLU A 237 24.85 16.07 1.91
CA GLU A 237 24.27 17.37 1.58
C GLU A 237 23.83 17.43 0.11
N GLY A 238 22.59 17.88 -0.11
CA GLY A 238 21.96 17.94 -1.43
C GLY A 238 21.12 16.70 -1.79
N ASP A 239 21.15 15.63 -0.99
CA ASP A 239 20.28 14.46 -1.24
C ASP A 239 18.81 14.86 -1.20
N LYS A 240 18.05 14.44 -2.21
CA LYS A 240 16.58 14.53 -2.21
C LYS A 240 15.99 13.34 -1.48
N VAL A 241 15.15 13.62 -0.50
CA VAL A 241 14.73 12.65 0.50
C VAL A 241 13.23 12.75 0.78
N LEU A 242 12.65 11.64 1.19
CA LEU A 242 11.25 11.52 1.61
C LEU A 242 11.15 11.50 3.12
N LEU A 243 10.40 12.43 3.67
CA LEU A 243 10.05 12.48 5.09
C LEU A 243 8.82 11.58 5.32
N LEU A 244 9.05 10.37 5.81
CA LEU A 244 7.99 9.35 5.93
C LEU A 244 7.19 9.48 7.22
N VAL A 245 7.86 9.85 8.32
CA VAL A 245 7.23 9.99 9.65
C VAL A 245 7.76 11.26 10.30
N ILE A 246 6.89 12.25 10.51
CA ILE A 246 7.26 13.50 11.20
C ILE A 246 6.53 13.58 12.54
N LYS A 247 7.28 13.94 13.58
CA LYS A 247 6.77 14.18 14.92
C LYS A 247 7.27 15.52 15.46
N LYS A 248 6.50 16.12 16.36
CA LYS A 248 6.99 17.25 17.17
C LYS A 248 8.01 16.73 18.19
N THR A 249 9.15 17.39 18.27
CA THR A 249 10.08 17.21 19.40
C THR A 249 9.58 17.94 20.63
N TRP A 250 10.20 17.64 21.77
CA TRP A 250 9.95 18.34 23.04
C TRP A 250 10.26 19.85 22.99
N ASN A 251 11.11 20.30 22.06
CA ASN A 251 11.43 21.72 21.85
C ASN A 251 10.57 22.38 20.75
N GLY A 252 9.51 21.71 20.28
CA GLY A 252 8.55 22.25 19.31
C GLY A 252 9.01 22.22 17.84
N LYS A 253 10.24 21.79 17.56
CA LYS A 253 10.75 21.66 16.18
C LYS A 253 10.24 20.38 15.51
N PRO A 254 10.05 20.36 14.19
CA PRO A 254 9.74 19.14 13.48
C PRO A 254 10.96 18.20 13.48
N LYS A 255 10.71 16.93 13.80
CA LYS A 255 11.68 15.84 13.68
C LYS A 255 11.13 14.74 12.82
N CYS A 256 11.86 14.40 11.77
CA CYS A 256 11.61 13.23 10.97
C CYS A 256 12.18 12.00 11.69
N LYS A 257 11.29 11.10 12.11
CA LYS A 257 11.68 9.80 12.67
C LYS A 257 12.17 8.83 11.61
N ARG A 258 11.74 9.02 10.36
CA ARG A 258 12.14 8.14 9.26
C ARG A 258 12.22 8.89 7.96
N ILE A 259 13.40 8.77 7.35
CA ILE A 259 13.72 9.39 6.08
C ILE A 259 14.25 8.32 5.13
N SER A 260 13.89 8.42 3.86
CA SER A 260 14.40 7.54 2.81
C SER A 260 14.91 8.36 1.63
N CYS A 261 15.94 7.87 0.94
CA CYS A 261 16.46 8.48 -0.27
C CYS A 261 16.19 7.55 -1.47
N PRO A 262 15.22 7.89 -2.34
CA PRO A 262 14.90 7.05 -3.50
C PRO A 262 16.08 6.80 -4.45
N ALA A 263 17.04 7.73 -4.49
CA ALA A 263 18.24 7.61 -5.33
C ALA A 263 19.33 6.70 -4.73
N LYS A 264 19.23 6.31 -3.47
CA LYS A 264 20.24 5.49 -2.76
C LYS A 264 19.70 4.15 -2.27
N GLY A 265 18.39 3.94 -2.32
CA GLY A 265 17.74 2.74 -1.77
C GLY A 265 17.88 2.61 -0.24
N SER A 266 17.45 1.47 0.29
CA SER A 266 17.65 1.10 1.71
C SER A 266 18.94 0.28 1.81
N SER A 267 19.96 0.79 2.48
CA SER A 267 21.06 -0.02 2.98
C SER A 267 20.49 -1.05 3.96
N THR A 268 20.63 -2.34 3.62
CA THR A 268 20.54 -3.42 4.61
C THR A 268 21.70 -3.21 5.57
N LYS A 269 21.48 -2.49 6.67
CA LYS A 269 22.43 -2.45 7.78
C LYS A 269 22.54 -3.89 8.30
N ALA A 270 23.69 -4.51 8.06
CA ALA A 270 24.06 -5.84 8.56
C ALA A 270 24.16 -5.85 10.09
#